data_AF-A0A7W0PEA8-F1
#
_entry.id   AF-A0A7W0PEA8-F1
#
_cell.length_a   1.000
_cell.length_b   1.000
_cell.length_c   1.000
_cell.angle_alpha   90.00
_cell.angle_beta   90.00
_cell.angle_gamma   90.00
#
_symmetry.space_group_name_H-M   'P 1'
#
loop_
_entity.id
_entity.type
_entity.pdbx_description
1 polymer ?
#
loop_
_entity_poly.entity_id
_entity_poly.type
_entity_poly.pdbx_seq_one_letter_code
_entity_poly.pdbx_strand_id
1 'polypeptide(L)'
;MSPSRLPAPRVPPAARDDALVEEQVAWDQPETRRSYAAYRLGALRWFAGGLAGVAVALALSGYAVLVLQRPGLGVFIIAALLLGLFGLATGVGGLIRAQRFRATLRRAPWRPAELRVAGAHLRLIFTPDNETAPGNGAEEDIANAVDARLLTTSRWRVRSVVGHRDSEVLVCPARDGSYVLTAPGMHNLYGLMPLTGLSGIYRP
;
A
#
# COMPACT_ATOMS: atom_id res chain seq x y z
N MET A 1 38.84 -19.58 -45.82
CA MET A 1 37.47 -19.27 -46.30
C MET A 1 36.55 -19.27 -45.08
N SER A 2 36.18 -18.10 -44.57
CA SER A 2 35.26 -17.96 -43.43
C SER A 2 33.82 -17.84 -43.95
N PRO A 3 32.84 -18.56 -43.40
CA PRO A 3 31.46 -18.48 -43.87
C PRO A 3 30.82 -17.16 -43.42
N SER A 4 30.37 -16.37 -44.39
CA SER A 4 29.55 -15.18 -44.18
C SER A 4 28.26 -15.55 -43.44
N ARG A 5 28.10 -15.08 -42.20
CA ARG A 5 26.81 -15.14 -41.50
C ARG A 5 25.88 -14.10 -42.13
N LEU A 6 24.84 -14.57 -42.80
CA LEU A 6 23.73 -13.72 -43.23
C LEU A 6 23.07 -13.08 -42.00
N PRO A 7 22.73 -11.78 -42.04
CA PRO A 7 21.97 -11.15 -40.96
C PRO A 7 20.58 -11.77 -40.87
N ALA A 8 20.17 -12.12 -39.65
CA ALA A 8 18.84 -12.65 -39.39
C ALA A 8 17.74 -11.67 -39.84
N PRO A 9 16.61 -12.16 -40.39
CA PRO A 9 15.50 -11.31 -40.77
C PRO A 9 15.00 -10.52 -39.54
N ARG A 10 14.93 -9.20 -39.66
CA ARG A 10 14.27 -8.35 -38.65
C ARG A 10 12.80 -8.73 -38.63
N VAL A 11 12.37 -9.39 -37.56
CA VAL A 11 10.95 -9.54 -37.25
C VAL A 11 10.38 -8.12 -37.11
N PRO A 12 9.39 -7.71 -37.91
CA PRO A 12 8.77 -6.41 -37.73
C PRO A 12 8.11 -6.34 -36.35
N PRO A 13 8.17 -5.20 -35.64
CA PRO A 13 7.62 -5.10 -34.30
C PRO A 13 6.10 -5.25 -34.37
N ALA A 14 5.62 -6.44 -34.04
CA ALA A 14 4.23 -6.70 -33.65
C ALA A 14 3.92 -6.11 -32.25
N ALA A 15 4.74 -5.17 -31.77
CA ALA A 15 4.69 -4.55 -30.45
C ALA A 15 4.23 -3.09 -30.54
N ARG A 16 3.16 -2.85 -31.31
CA ARG A 16 2.52 -1.52 -31.40
C ARG A 16 1.08 -1.49 -30.88
N ASP A 17 0.64 -2.58 -30.25
CA ASP A 17 -0.54 -2.56 -29.38
C ASP A 17 -0.17 -2.11 -27.94
N ASP A 18 1.12 -2.11 -27.58
CA ASP A 18 1.62 -1.65 -26.28
C ASP A 18 1.63 -0.11 -26.13
N ALA A 19 1.62 0.62 -27.25
CA ALA A 19 1.51 2.09 -27.26
C ALA A 19 0.10 2.60 -26.89
N LEU A 20 -0.87 1.68 -26.76
CA LEU A 20 -2.22 1.92 -26.27
C LEU A 20 -2.40 1.39 -24.83
N VAL A 21 -1.34 1.21 -24.04
CA VAL A 21 -1.44 1.32 -22.57
C VAL A 21 -1.67 2.80 -22.24
N GLU A 22 -2.82 3.26 -22.69
CA GLU A 22 -3.36 4.60 -22.71
C GLU A 22 -3.62 5.00 -21.26
N GLU A 23 -2.60 5.54 -20.58
CA GLU A 23 -2.65 6.22 -19.28
C GLU A 23 -3.75 5.68 -18.34
N GLN A 24 -3.84 4.35 -18.26
CA GLN A 24 -5.05 3.75 -17.74
C GLN A 24 -5.07 3.97 -16.24
N VAL A 25 -6.14 4.62 -15.77
CA VAL A 25 -6.33 4.91 -14.36
C VAL A 25 -6.17 3.62 -13.56
N ALA A 26 -5.40 3.68 -12.47
CA ALA A 26 -5.02 2.49 -11.71
C ALA A 26 -6.21 1.61 -11.31
N TRP A 27 -7.37 2.23 -11.05
CA TRP A 27 -8.64 1.58 -10.69
C TRP A 27 -9.20 0.63 -11.76
N ASP A 28 -8.93 0.87 -13.03
CA ASP A 28 -9.54 0.09 -14.12
C ASP A 28 -8.90 -1.29 -14.26
N GLN A 29 -7.66 -1.44 -13.77
CA GLN A 29 -6.99 -2.73 -13.72
C GLN A 29 -7.72 -3.70 -12.76
N PRO A 30 -8.05 -4.93 -13.19
CA PRO A 30 -8.79 -5.89 -12.37
C PRO A 30 -8.00 -6.31 -11.12
N GLU A 31 -6.67 -6.37 -11.20
CA GLU A 31 -5.80 -6.71 -10.07
C GLU A 31 -5.85 -5.65 -8.98
N THR A 32 -5.83 -4.36 -9.34
CA THR A 32 -6.02 -3.25 -8.41
C THR A 32 -7.33 -3.39 -7.63
N ARG A 33 -8.43 -3.73 -8.32
CA ARG A 33 -9.75 -3.92 -7.70
C ARG A 33 -9.77 -5.11 -6.73
N ARG A 34 -9.09 -6.21 -7.06
CA ARG A 34 -8.95 -7.37 -6.16
C ARG A 34 -8.15 -7.03 -4.91
N SER A 35 -6.98 -6.41 -5.06
CA SER A 35 -6.13 -5.97 -3.94
C SER A 35 -6.85 -4.95 -3.06
N TYR A 36 -7.62 -4.04 -3.66
CA TYR A 36 -8.50 -3.13 -2.93
C TYR A 36 -9.59 -3.84 -2.14
N ALA A 37 -10.28 -4.80 -2.77
CA ALA A 37 -11.34 -5.58 -2.11
C ALA A 37 -10.81 -6.37 -0.91
N ALA A 38 -9.64 -7.00 -1.05
CA ALA A 38 -8.96 -7.70 0.04
C ALA A 38 -8.63 -6.76 1.21
N TYR A 39 -8.07 -5.58 0.92
CA TYR A 39 -7.79 -4.56 1.93
C TYR A 39 -9.06 -4.11 2.66
N ARG A 40 -10.13 -3.81 1.91
CA ARG A 40 -11.42 -3.36 2.47
C ARG A 40 -12.09 -4.44 3.31
N LEU A 41 -12.05 -5.70 2.88
CA LEU A 41 -12.60 -6.82 3.64
C LEU A 41 -11.88 -6.99 4.99
N GLY A 42 -10.55 -6.83 5.00
CA GLY A 42 -9.77 -6.82 6.23
C GLY A 42 -10.23 -5.73 7.21
N ALA A 43 -10.47 -4.51 6.72
CA ALA A 43 -10.98 -3.41 7.53
C ALA A 43 -12.41 -3.65 8.05
N LEU A 44 -13.29 -4.19 7.20
CA LEU A 44 -14.66 -4.55 7.57
C LEU A 44 -14.69 -5.63 8.66
N ARG A 45 -13.80 -6.62 8.60
CA ARG A 45 -13.71 -7.66 9.63
C ARG A 45 -13.34 -7.10 11.00
N TRP A 46 -12.38 -6.17 11.05
CA TRP A 46 -12.03 -5.47 12.29
C TRP A 46 -13.18 -4.62 12.83
N PHE A 47 -13.86 -3.89 11.94
CA PHE A 47 -15.02 -3.09 12.31
C PHE A 47 -16.17 -3.95 12.87
N ALA A 48 -16.58 -4.98 12.13
CA ALA A 48 -17.67 -5.86 12.53
C ALA A 48 -17.33 -6.64 13.82
N GLY A 49 -16.11 -7.16 13.93
CA GLY A 49 -15.65 -7.84 15.14
C GLY A 49 -15.61 -6.91 16.35
N GLY A 50 -15.16 -5.66 16.16
CA GLY A 50 -15.19 -4.64 17.20
C GLY A 50 -16.62 -4.31 17.65
N LEU A 51 -17.54 -4.11 16.69
CA LEU A 51 -18.94 -3.82 16.97
C LEU A 51 -19.61 -4.95 17.76
N ALA A 52 -19.39 -6.19 17.33
CA ALA A 52 -19.88 -7.37 18.04
C ALA A 52 -19.30 -7.47 19.46
N GLY A 53 -18.00 -7.21 19.63
CA GLY A 53 -17.35 -7.20 20.95
C GLY A 53 -17.95 -6.18 21.90
N VAL A 54 -18.20 -4.94 21.43
CA VAL A 54 -18.87 -3.91 22.23
C VAL A 54 -20.29 -4.33 22.60
N ALA A 55 -21.07 -4.85 21.65
CA ALA A 55 -22.43 -5.30 21.90
C ALA A 55 -22.48 -6.42 22.97
N VAL A 56 -21.57 -7.40 22.88
CA VAL A 56 -21.45 -8.48 23.88
C VAL A 56 -21.06 -7.94 25.25
N ALA A 57 -20.09 -7.02 25.31
CA ALA A 57 -19.67 -6.41 26.59
C ALA A 57 -20.81 -5.63 27.25
N LEU A 58 -21.61 -4.90 26.48
CA LEU A 58 -22.79 -4.19 26.99
C LEU A 58 -23.88 -5.14 27.48
N ALA A 59 -24.18 -6.20 26.71
CA ALA A 59 -25.16 -7.21 27.12
C ALA A 59 -24.74 -7.90 28.43
N LEU A 60 -23.46 -8.26 28.55
CA LEU A 60 -22.90 -8.85 29.78
C LEU A 60 -22.91 -7.85 30.95
N SER A 61 -22.70 -6.55 30.69
CA SER A 61 -22.78 -5.50 31.72
C SER A 61 -24.17 -5.43 32.33
N GLY A 62 -25.21 -5.38 31.49
CA GLY A 62 -26.60 -5.39 31.95
C GLY A 62 -26.92 -6.64 32.77
N TYR A 63 -26.51 -7.81 32.28
CA TYR A 63 -26.73 -9.07 32.98
C TYR A 63 -25.97 -9.16 34.33
N ALA A 64 -24.72 -8.70 34.38
CA ALA A 64 -23.89 -8.72 35.58
C ALA A 64 -24.45 -7.83 36.71
N VAL A 65 -24.92 -6.63 36.37
CA VAL A 65 -25.53 -5.68 37.31
C VAL A 65 -26.84 -6.23 37.88
N LEU A 66 -27.62 -6.95 37.06
CA LEU A 66 -28.94 -7.43 37.43
C LEU A 66 -28.94 -8.76 38.19
N VAL A 67 -27.93 -9.63 38.00
CA VAL A 67 -28.05 -11.05 38.41
C VAL A 67 -26.91 -11.57 39.28
N LEU A 68 -25.64 -11.33 38.92
CA LEU A 68 -24.55 -12.23 39.36
C LEU A 68 -23.72 -11.75 40.56
N GLN A 69 -23.63 -10.44 40.85
CA GLN A 69 -22.79 -9.83 41.91
C GLN A 69 -21.41 -10.49 42.13
N ARG A 70 -20.76 -11.00 41.07
CA ARG A 70 -19.48 -11.71 41.20
C ARG A 70 -18.30 -10.74 41.09
N PRO A 71 -17.36 -10.75 42.06
CA PRO A 71 -16.13 -9.99 41.94
C PRO A 71 -15.31 -10.48 40.74
N GLY A 72 -14.68 -9.57 40.01
CA GLY A 72 -13.85 -9.86 38.83
C GLY A 72 -14.58 -9.90 37.48
N LEU A 73 -15.91 -10.10 37.46
CA LEU A 73 -16.69 -10.08 36.21
C LEU A 73 -16.63 -8.71 35.52
N GLY A 74 -16.60 -7.63 36.30
CA GLY A 74 -16.43 -6.26 35.80
C GLY A 74 -15.10 -6.07 35.03
N VAL A 75 -14.01 -6.68 35.49
CA VAL A 75 -12.70 -6.59 34.80
C VAL A 75 -12.77 -7.26 33.44
N PHE A 76 -13.40 -8.43 33.34
CA PHE A 76 -13.58 -9.13 32.07
C PHE A 76 -14.44 -8.31 31.08
N ILE A 77 -15.52 -7.71 31.57
CA ILE A 77 -16.39 -6.84 30.78
C ILE A 77 -15.62 -5.61 30.26
N ILE A 78 -14.85 -4.95 31.13
CA ILE A 78 -14.02 -3.80 30.73
C ILE A 78 -12.99 -4.23 29.68
N ALA A 79 -12.31 -5.36 29.88
CA ALA A 79 -11.36 -5.89 28.90
C ALA A 79 -12.02 -6.20 27.55
N ALA A 80 -13.19 -6.84 27.54
CA ALA A 80 -13.96 -7.11 26.33
C ALA A 80 -14.39 -5.83 25.62
N LEU A 81 -14.83 -4.82 26.38
CA LEU A 81 -15.22 -3.52 25.84
C LEU A 81 -14.03 -2.80 25.20
N LEU A 82 -12.88 -2.75 25.88
CA LEU A 82 -11.66 -2.14 25.34
C LEU A 82 -11.19 -2.83 24.06
N LEU A 83 -11.24 -4.16 24.01
CA LEU A 83 -10.89 -4.92 22.80
C LEU A 83 -11.88 -4.65 21.66
N GLY A 84 -13.18 -4.56 21.96
CA GLY A 84 -14.23 -4.19 21.00
C GLY A 84 -14.01 -2.80 20.42
N LEU A 85 -13.76 -1.81 21.28
CA LEU A 85 -13.45 -0.43 20.88
C LEU A 85 -12.17 -0.34 20.06
N PHE A 86 -11.12 -1.07 20.43
CA PHE A 86 -9.90 -1.16 19.65
C PHE A 86 -10.15 -1.73 18.25
N GLY A 87 -10.95 -2.79 18.14
CA GLY A 87 -11.37 -3.37 16.87
C GLY A 87 -12.15 -2.38 16.00
N LEU A 88 -13.09 -1.65 16.60
CA LEU A 88 -13.86 -0.59 15.93
C LEU A 88 -12.94 0.51 15.40
N ALA A 89 -12.07 1.07 16.24
CA ALA A 89 -11.15 2.14 15.86
C ALA A 89 -10.23 1.70 14.71
N THR A 90 -9.69 0.47 14.80
CA THR A 90 -8.86 -0.12 13.74
C THR A 90 -9.64 -0.30 12.44
N GLY A 91 -10.88 -0.81 12.52
CA GLY A 91 -11.76 -1.00 11.37
C GLY A 91 -12.15 0.31 10.69
N VAL A 92 -12.57 1.32 11.46
CA VAL A 92 -12.91 2.66 10.97
C VAL A 92 -11.70 3.31 10.31
N GLY A 93 -10.54 3.30 10.97
CA GLY A 93 -9.29 3.84 10.41
C GLY A 93 -8.89 3.15 9.10
N GLY A 94 -9.06 1.83 9.03
CA GLY A 94 -8.85 1.04 7.82
C GLY A 94 -9.82 1.42 6.69
N LEU A 95 -11.10 1.62 6.99
CA LEU A 95 -12.12 2.02 6.02
C LEU A 95 -11.89 3.43 5.48
N ILE A 96 -11.55 4.40 6.34
CA ILE A 96 -11.19 5.76 5.92
C ILE A 96 -10.00 5.71 4.97
N ARG A 97 -8.96 4.93 5.30
CA ARG A 97 -7.80 4.75 4.44
C ARG A 97 -8.15 4.06 3.11
N ALA A 98 -9.04 3.07 3.12
CA ALA A 98 -9.55 2.45 1.91
C ALA A 98 -10.26 3.48 1.01
N GLN A 99 -11.08 4.37 1.56
CA GLN A 99 -11.72 5.41 0.76
C GLN A 99 -10.71 6.37 0.14
N ARG A 100 -9.66 6.75 0.89
CA ARG A 100 -8.56 7.57 0.35
C ARG A 100 -7.83 6.86 -0.80
N PHE A 101 -7.49 5.58 -0.63
CA PHE A 101 -6.87 4.79 -1.70
C PHE A 101 -7.76 4.71 -2.93
N ARG A 102 -9.06 4.46 -2.76
CA ARG A 102 -10.01 4.43 -3.88
C ARG A 102 -10.06 5.76 -4.63
N ALA A 103 -10.04 6.88 -3.89
CA ALA A 103 -10.05 8.21 -4.50
C ALA A 103 -8.76 8.47 -5.30
N THR A 104 -7.61 8.03 -4.79
CA THR A 104 -6.32 8.12 -5.50
C THR A 104 -6.28 7.24 -6.73
N LEU A 105 -6.63 5.95 -6.59
CA LEU A 105 -6.58 4.97 -7.67
C LEU A 105 -7.52 5.30 -8.82
N ARG A 106 -8.60 6.06 -8.56
CA ARG A 106 -9.55 6.52 -9.58
C ARG A 106 -9.11 7.76 -10.36
N ARG A 107 -7.98 8.37 -9.99
CA ARG A 107 -7.54 9.65 -10.54
C ARG A 107 -6.18 9.60 -11.20
N ALA A 108 -5.30 8.73 -10.72
CA ALA A 108 -3.94 8.64 -11.23
C ALA A 108 -3.68 7.25 -11.81
N PRO A 109 -2.90 7.16 -12.89
CA PRO A 109 -2.40 5.88 -13.39
C PRO A 109 -1.36 5.30 -12.43
N TRP A 110 -1.04 4.02 -12.62
CA TRP A 110 0.14 3.43 -12.00
C TRP A 110 1.39 3.94 -12.70
N ARG A 111 2.41 4.29 -11.93
CA ARG A 111 3.75 4.65 -12.41
C ARG A 111 4.75 3.58 -11.96
N PRO A 112 5.55 3.03 -12.87
CA PRO A 112 6.63 2.12 -12.50
C PRO A 112 7.69 2.88 -11.69
N ALA A 113 8.21 2.22 -10.66
CA ALA A 113 9.33 2.70 -9.86
C ALA A 113 10.15 1.51 -9.34
N GLU A 114 11.45 1.70 -9.18
CA GLU A 114 12.30 0.74 -8.46
C GLU A 114 12.21 1.00 -6.95
N LEU A 115 11.94 -0.05 -6.17
CA LEU A 115 11.90 0.02 -4.71
C LEU A 115 13.27 -0.33 -4.11
N ARG A 116 14.02 0.66 -3.64
CA ARG A 116 15.25 0.43 -2.87
C ARG A 116 14.97 0.56 -1.37
N VAL A 117 15.47 -0.39 -0.58
CA VAL A 117 15.29 -0.37 0.89
C VAL A 117 16.57 0.10 1.57
N ALA A 118 16.51 1.26 2.22
CA ALA A 118 17.61 1.87 2.95
C ALA A 118 17.27 1.97 4.45
N GLY A 119 17.53 0.90 5.19
CA GLY A 119 17.25 0.83 6.63
C GLY A 119 15.75 0.91 6.94
N ALA A 120 15.33 1.95 7.68
CA ALA A 120 13.93 2.17 8.05
C ALA A 120 13.10 2.92 6.98
N HIS A 121 13.75 3.34 5.89
CA HIS A 121 13.16 4.15 4.83
C HIS A 121 13.12 3.37 3.51
N LEU A 122 12.11 3.70 2.70
CA LEU A 122 11.91 3.15 1.37
C LEU A 122 12.24 4.26 0.37
N ARG A 123 13.14 4.00 -0.57
CA ARG A 123 13.45 4.92 -1.66
C ARG A 123 12.77 4.41 -2.92
N LEU A 124 11.92 5.23 -3.51
CA LEU A 124 11.27 4.96 -4.79
C LEU A 124 12.03 5.71 -5.88
N ILE A 125 12.52 5.02 -6.90
CA ILE A 125 13.20 5.64 -8.05
C ILE A 125 12.27 5.49 -9.24
N PHE A 126 11.68 6.59 -9.71
CA PHE A 126 10.72 6.54 -10.81
C PHE A 126 11.44 6.36 -12.15
N THR A 127 10.90 5.52 -13.03
CA THR A 127 11.37 5.41 -14.41
C THR A 127 11.02 6.71 -15.16
N PRO A 128 12.00 7.39 -15.80
CA PRO A 128 11.71 8.61 -16.56
C PRO A 128 10.82 8.31 -17.77
N ASP A 129 9.85 9.19 -18.03
CA ASP A 129 8.81 9.03 -19.07
C ASP A 129 9.33 9.28 -20.52
N ASN A 130 10.62 9.59 -20.70
CA ASN A 130 11.15 10.20 -21.91
C ASN A 130 12.24 9.37 -22.62
N GLU A 131 11.95 8.95 -23.85
CA GLU A 131 12.89 8.42 -24.88
C GLU A 131 14.04 9.39 -25.26
N THR A 132 14.21 10.54 -24.60
CA THR A 132 15.04 11.66 -25.11
C THR A 132 16.26 12.05 -24.28
N ALA A 133 16.75 11.21 -23.38
CA ALA A 133 18.05 11.46 -22.74
C ALA A 133 18.87 10.18 -22.68
N PRO A 134 20.05 10.10 -23.33
CA PRO A 134 21.06 9.12 -22.97
C PRO A 134 21.67 9.56 -21.62
N GLY A 135 20.90 9.38 -20.54
CA GLY A 135 21.29 9.68 -19.17
C GLY A 135 21.80 8.43 -18.47
N ASN A 136 22.98 7.97 -18.87
CA ASN A 136 23.64 6.85 -18.20
C ASN A 136 24.30 7.36 -16.91
N GLY A 137 23.57 7.50 -15.79
CA GLY A 137 24.21 7.94 -14.54
C GLY A 137 23.36 7.89 -13.27
N ALA A 138 24.04 7.61 -12.16
CA ALA A 138 23.48 7.61 -10.79
C ALA A 138 22.95 8.97 -10.32
N GLU A 139 23.28 10.07 -11.02
CA GLU A 139 22.76 11.42 -10.71
C GLU A 139 21.30 11.61 -11.11
N GLU A 140 20.82 10.95 -12.18
CA GLU A 140 19.43 11.04 -12.62
C GLU A 140 18.50 10.18 -11.73
N ASP A 141 19.00 9.03 -11.26
CA ASP A 141 18.36 8.22 -10.20
C ASP A 141 18.10 9.04 -8.94
N ILE A 142 19.02 9.94 -8.58
CA ILE A 142 18.89 10.80 -7.39
C ILE A 142 17.84 11.90 -7.63
N ALA A 143 17.80 12.49 -8.82
CA ALA A 143 16.83 13.53 -9.17
C ALA A 143 15.39 13.00 -9.21
N ASN A 144 15.20 11.73 -9.58
CA ASN A 144 13.90 11.06 -9.69
C ASN A 144 13.57 10.16 -8.48
N ALA A 145 14.33 10.27 -7.39
CA ALA A 145 14.10 9.50 -6.17
C ALA A 145 13.17 10.22 -5.19
N VAL A 146 12.24 9.46 -4.60
CA VAL A 146 11.43 9.88 -3.45
C VAL A 146 11.71 8.95 -2.27
N ASP A 147 12.30 9.53 -1.22
CA ASP A 147 12.41 8.87 0.07
C ASP A 147 11.05 8.90 0.77
N ALA A 148 10.56 7.74 1.19
CA ALA A 148 9.24 7.55 1.76
C ALA A 148 9.27 6.57 2.94
N ARG A 149 8.21 6.62 3.75
CA ARG A 149 7.96 5.69 4.85
C ARG A 149 6.62 5.01 4.70
N LEU A 150 6.57 3.74 5.05
CA LEU A 150 5.34 2.95 5.10
C LEU A 150 4.38 3.48 6.18
N LEU A 151 3.12 3.73 5.81
CA LEU A 151 2.04 4.18 6.70
C LEU A 151 1.51 3.08 7.65
N THR A 152 2.18 1.94 7.72
CA THR A 152 1.86 0.85 8.64
C THR A 152 3.09 0.43 9.42
N THR A 153 2.88 0.12 10.69
CA THR A 153 3.89 -0.41 11.62
C THR A 153 3.82 -1.93 11.73
N SER A 154 2.92 -2.58 10.99
CA SER A 154 2.73 -4.02 11.11
C SER A 154 3.93 -4.78 10.53
N ARG A 155 4.60 -5.60 11.37
CA ARG A 155 5.83 -6.32 10.99
C ARG A 155 5.67 -7.21 9.75
N TRP A 156 4.50 -7.82 9.53
CA TRP A 156 4.27 -8.65 8.34
C TRP A 156 4.12 -7.80 7.07
N ARG A 157 3.50 -6.61 7.17
CA ARG A 157 3.36 -5.67 6.05
C ARG A 157 4.70 -5.06 5.68
N VAL A 158 5.50 -4.69 6.68
CA VAL A 158 6.87 -4.21 6.46
C VAL A 158 7.69 -5.29 5.76
N ARG A 159 7.67 -6.53 6.28
CA ARG A 159 8.39 -7.65 5.64
C ARG A 159 7.92 -7.94 4.21
N SER A 160 6.62 -7.84 3.94
CA SER A 160 6.08 -8.01 2.58
C SER A 160 6.63 -6.97 1.62
N VAL A 161 6.76 -5.71 2.03
CA VAL A 161 7.31 -4.65 1.17
C VAL A 161 8.82 -4.78 1.04
N VAL A 162 9.52 -5.09 2.13
CA VAL A 162 10.98 -5.30 2.13
C VAL A 162 11.38 -6.55 1.32
N GLY A 163 10.49 -7.55 1.21
CA GLY A 163 10.70 -8.72 0.33
C GLY A 163 10.77 -8.38 -1.15
N HIS A 164 10.30 -7.18 -1.54
CA HIS A 164 10.35 -6.63 -2.89
C HIS A 164 11.46 -5.58 -3.04
N ARG A 165 12.51 -5.69 -2.21
CA ARG A 165 13.69 -4.85 -2.32
C ARG A 165 14.37 -5.05 -3.68
N ASP A 166 14.83 -3.93 -4.25
CA ASP A 166 15.55 -3.84 -5.52
C ASP A 166 14.73 -4.45 -6.67
N SER A 167 13.39 -4.30 -6.59
CA SER A 167 12.44 -4.79 -7.60
C SER A 167 11.54 -3.66 -8.10
N GLU A 168 10.99 -3.86 -9.29
CA GLU A 168 10.02 -2.96 -9.88
C GLU A 168 8.67 -3.05 -9.14
N VAL A 169 8.15 -1.89 -8.77
CA VAL A 169 6.89 -1.71 -8.09
C VAL A 169 6.03 -0.71 -8.86
N LEU A 170 4.73 -0.78 -8.66
CA LEU A 170 3.79 0.18 -9.20
C LEU A 170 3.36 1.14 -8.09
N VAL A 171 3.49 2.43 -8.38
CA VAL A 171 3.20 3.50 -7.44
C VAL A 171 2.15 4.45 -8.02
N CYS A 172 1.15 4.81 -7.23
CA CYS A 172 0.09 5.73 -7.61
C CYS A 172 0.15 6.97 -6.70
N PRO A 173 0.47 8.15 -7.23
CA PRO A 173 0.59 9.38 -6.44
C PRO A 173 -0.79 9.89 -6.00
N ALA A 174 -0.91 10.24 -4.72
CA ALA A 174 -2.09 10.87 -4.15
C ALA A 174 -1.96 12.40 -4.11
N ARG A 175 -3.09 13.10 -4.06
CA ARG A 175 -3.13 14.58 -4.03
C ARG A 175 -2.47 15.18 -2.79
N ASP A 176 -2.45 14.45 -1.67
CA ASP A 176 -1.84 14.89 -0.41
C ASP A 176 -0.32 14.62 -0.36
N GLY A 177 0.28 14.24 -1.48
CA GLY A 177 1.69 13.88 -1.58
C GLY A 177 2.00 12.47 -1.07
N SER A 178 1.02 11.74 -0.51
CA SER A 178 1.19 10.33 -0.20
C SER A 178 1.20 9.47 -1.46
N TYR A 179 1.63 8.22 -1.33
CA TYR A 179 1.61 7.28 -2.46
C TYR A 179 0.91 5.99 -2.06
N VAL A 180 0.27 5.35 -3.03
CA VAL A 180 -0.18 3.96 -2.92
C VAL A 180 0.82 3.10 -3.68
N LEU A 181 1.29 2.02 -3.06
CA LEU A 181 2.23 1.07 -3.64
C LEU A 181 1.58 -0.31 -3.78
N THR A 182 1.86 -0.95 -4.89
CA THR A 182 1.64 -2.38 -5.14
C THR A 182 2.79 -2.93 -5.97
N ALA A 183 2.88 -4.24 -6.10
CA ALA A 183 3.89 -4.88 -6.94
C ALA A 183 3.37 -6.26 -7.38
N PRO A 184 3.91 -6.85 -8.45
CA PRO A 184 3.62 -8.22 -8.81
C PRO A 184 3.82 -9.17 -7.60
N GLY A 185 2.84 -10.05 -7.38
CA GLY A 185 2.81 -10.94 -6.22
C GLY A 185 2.44 -10.28 -4.87
N MET A 186 2.34 -8.96 -4.79
CA MET A 186 1.72 -8.31 -3.62
C MET A 186 0.20 -8.41 -3.70
N HIS A 187 -0.39 -9.26 -2.86
CA HIS A 187 -1.86 -9.37 -2.76
C HIS A 187 -2.52 -8.22 -1.97
N ASN A 188 -1.86 -7.07 -1.83
CA ASN A 188 -2.33 -5.94 -1.04
C ASN A 188 -1.83 -4.60 -1.57
N LEU A 189 -2.53 -3.54 -1.13
CA LEU A 189 -2.14 -2.14 -1.33
C LEU A 189 -1.47 -1.59 -0.07
N TYR A 190 -0.41 -0.83 -0.27
CA TYR A 190 0.36 -0.19 0.79
C TYR A 190 0.34 1.32 0.65
N GLY A 191 0.21 2.03 1.78
CA GLY A 191 0.30 3.48 1.78
C GLY A 191 1.71 3.91 2.17
N LEU A 192 2.24 4.89 1.47
CA LEU A 192 3.54 5.50 1.71
C LEU A 192 3.37 7.00 1.95
N MET A 193 4.22 7.57 2.78
CA MET A 193 4.29 9.00 3.03
C MET A 193 5.71 9.48 2.71
N PRO A 194 5.88 10.52 1.88
CA PRO A 194 7.19 11.06 1.57
C PRO A 194 7.86 11.63 2.82
N LEU A 195 9.17 11.50 2.89
CA LEU A 195 10.01 12.05 3.96
C LEU A 195 10.47 13.47 3.64
N THR A 196 10.31 13.90 2.38
CA THR A 196 10.69 15.23 1.88
C THR A 196 9.90 16.40 2.50
N GLY A 197 8.89 16.12 3.33
CA GLY A 197 8.20 17.12 4.19
C GLY A 197 8.62 17.12 5.67
N LEU A 198 9.57 16.26 6.07
CA LEU A 198 10.07 16.13 7.46
C LEU A 198 11.48 16.71 7.66
N SER A 199 12.04 17.36 6.64
CA SER A 199 13.38 17.97 6.65
C SER A 199 13.57 19.10 7.66
N GLY A 200 12.53 19.51 8.39
CA GLY A 200 12.64 20.43 9.53
C GLY A 200 12.88 19.77 10.90
N ILE A 201 12.70 18.45 11.06
CA ILE A 201 12.62 17.82 12.40
C ILE A 201 13.64 16.70 12.63
N TYR A 202 14.33 16.21 11.59
CA TYR A 202 15.44 15.26 11.76
C TYR A 202 16.67 15.76 11.01
N ARG A 203 17.50 16.56 11.69
CA ARG A 203 18.95 16.54 11.49
C ARG A 203 19.54 15.68 12.63
N PRO A 204 20.46 14.75 12.33
CA PRO A 204 21.27 14.13 13.39
C PRO A 204 22.11 15.19 14.11
#